data_AF-A0A1A6AVQ3-F1
#
_entry.id   AF-A0A1A6AVQ3-F1
#
_cell.length_a   1.000
_cell.length_b   1.000
_cell.length_c   1.000
_cell.angle_alpha   90.00
_cell.angle_beta   90.00
_cell.angle_gamma   90.00
#
_symmetry.space_group_name_H-M   'P 1'
#
loop_
_entity.id
_entity.type
_entity.pdbx_description
1 polymer ?
#
loop_
_entity_poly.entity_id
_entity_poly.type
_entity_poly.pdbx_seq_one_letter_code
_entity_poly.pdbx_strand_id
1 'polypeptide(L)'
;MKILLEELLRNSFIPEIDSADKLPDAPGAYLICSKNINDLPDKMKELDFKSVYGLPVIYVGIAGRPTSKVKSLRMRDYKNHFYGTARKSTLRKSIGVLFGFEKEYENKENNNKYKFSAKHEEQLTQWMKNNLIMHFVKIDNPMEFEIFLINTYEPPLNLKDNKSNANETFRKELGKLRTER
;
A
#
# COMPACT_ATOMS: atom_id res chain seq x y z
N MET A 1 19.31 -5.04 -9.30
CA MET A 1 17.84 -5.21 -9.35
C MET A 1 17.38 -6.66 -9.22
N LYS A 2 17.84 -7.60 -10.05
CA LYS A 2 17.39 -9.01 -9.97
C LYS A 2 17.58 -9.66 -8.58
N ILE A 3 18.76 -9.53 -7.98
CA ILE A 3 19.06 -10.08 -6.64
C ILE A 3 18.11 -9.54 -5.57
N LEU A 4 17.88 -8.21 -5.58
CA LEU A 4 16.96 -7.54 -4.66
C LEU A 4 15.51 -7.99 -4.85
N LEU A 5 15.10 -8.24 -6.10
CA LEU A 5 13.78 -8.77 -6.40
C LEU A 5 13.63 -10.20 -5.86
N GLU A 6 14.60 -11.06 -6.12
CA GLU A 6 14.59 -12.42 -5.57
C GLU A 6 14.55 -12.43 -4.04
N GLU A 7 15.30 -11.55 -3.38
CA GLU A 7 15.27 -11.40 -1.93
C GLU A 7 13.92 -10.87 -1.44
N LEU A 8 13.37 -9.86 -2.11
CA LEU A 8 12.04 -9.33 -1.80
C LEU A 8 10.97 -10.42 -1.86
N LEU A 9 11.00 -11.26 -2.90
CA LEU A 9 10.02 -12.31 -3.12
C LEU A 9 10.19 -13.49 -2.15
N ARG A 10 11.41 -13.76 -1.68
CA ARG A 10 11.69 -14.79 -0.65
C ARG A 10 11.12 -14.43 0.72
N ASN A 11 11.01 -13.14 1.05
CA ASN A 11 10.49 -12.69 2.33
C ASN A 11 9.00 -12.36 2.21
N SER A 12 8.20 -12.84 3.16
CA SER A 12 6.77 -12.52 3.23
C SER A 12 6.33 -12.16 4.64
N PHE A 13 5.30 -11.33 4.72
CA PHE A 13 4.64 -10.92 5.93
C PHE A 13 3.13 -11.02 5.74
N ILE A 14 2.50 -11.87 6.56
CA ILE A 14 1.08 -12.14 6.61
C ILE A 14 0.52 -11.41 7.84
N PRO A 15 -0.15 -10.25 7.67
CA PRO A 15 -0.47 -9.37 8.79
C PRO A 15 -1.45 -9.95 9.82
N GLU A 16 -2.15 -11.02 9.44
CA GLU A 16 -3.07 -11.78 10.28
C GLU A 16 -2.35 -12.60 11.36
N ILE A 17 -1.17 -13.17 11.05
CA ILE A 17 -0.48 -14.14 11.91
C ILE A 17 0.93 -13.69 12.32
N ASP A 18 1.58 -12.85 11.52
CA ASP A 18 2.96 -12.43 11.77
C ASP A 18 3.02 -11.25 12.75
N SER A 19 3.94 -11.35 13.71
CA SER A 19 4.26 -10.25 14.63
C SER A 19 5.14 -9.20 13.95
N ALA A 20 5.16 -7.98 14.52
CA ALA A 20 6.03 -6.88 14.07
C ALA A 20 7.51 -7.29 13.94
N ASP A 21 7.95 -8.26 14.74
CA ASP A 21 9.33 -8.73 14.80
C ASP A 21 9.84 -9.37 13.51
N LYS A 22 8.94 -9.88 12.68
CA LYS A 22 9.29 -10.43 11.37
C LYS A 22 9.76 -9.35 10.38
N LEU A 23 9.36 -8.09 10.59
CA LEU A 23 9.79 -6.98 9.75
C LEU A 23 11.06 -6.35 10.28
N PRO A 24 12.08 -6.11 9.43
CA PRO A 24 13.30 -5.46 9.88
C PRO A 24 13.02 -4.03 10.35
N ASP A 25 13.65 -3.62 11.44
CA ASP A 25 13.64 -2.21 11.86
C ASP A 25 14.69 -1.42 11.08
N ALA A 26 14.61 -1.47 9.75
CA ALA A 26 15.55 -0.86 8.82
C ALA A 26 14.84 -0.31 7.58
N PRO A 27 15.49 0.58 6.81
CA PRO A 27 15.03 0.97 5.48
C PRO A 27 14.80 -0.23 4.56
N GLY A 28 13.92 -0.04 3.58
CA GLY A 28 13.67 -1.09 2.60
C GLY A 28 12.54 -0.79 1.64
N ALA A 29 12.20 -1.80 0.83
CA ALA A 29 11.10 -1.76 -0.12
C ALA A 29 10.14 -2.91 0.12
N TYR A 30 8.88 -2.72 -0.27
CA TYR A 30 7.85 -3.73 -0.17
C TYR A 30 6.86 -3.63 -1.31
N LEU A 31 6.20 -4.75 -1.60
CA LEU A 31 5.00 -4.80 -2.41
C LEU A 31 3.89 -5.52 -1.64
N ILE A 32 2.65 -5.16 -1.93
CA ILE A 32 1.45 -5.69 -1.33
C ILE A 32 0.69 -6.44 -2.40
N CYS A 33 0.33 -7.69 -2.12
CA CYS A 33 -0.56 -8.47 -2.94
C CYS A 33 -1.91 -8.68 -2.26
N SER A 34 -2.95 -8.84 -3.07
CA SER A 34 -4.23 -9.39 -2.60
C SER A 34 -4.14 -10.90 -2.54
N LYS A 35 -4.64 -11.52 -1.47
CA LYS A 35 -4.79 -12.98 -1.39
C LYS A 35 -5.81 -13.50 -2.40
N ASN A 36 -6.82 -12.69 -2.72
CA ASN A 36 -7.91 -13.03 -3.64
C ASN A 36 -8.46 -11.77 -4.31
N ILE A 37 -8.73 -11.82 -5.61
CA ILE A 37 -9.28 -10.69 -6.36
C ILE A 37 -10.72 -10.38 -5.97
N ASN A 38 -11.50 -11.41 -5.58
CA ASN A 38 -12.91 -11.26 -5.24
C ASN A 38 -13.16 -10.50 -3.92
N ASP A 39 -12.13 -10.42 -3.07
CA ASP A 39 -12.19 -9.71 -1.79
C ASP A 39 -11.76 -8.23 -1.91
N LEU A 40 -11.26 -7.81 -3.09
CA LEU A 40 -10.93 -6.42 -3.38
C LEU A 40 -12.20 -5.56 -3.51
N PRO A 41 -12.10 -4.23 -3.32
CA PRO A 41 -13.20 -3.31 -3.64
C PRO A 41 -13.72 -3.53 -5.06
N ASP A 42 -15.02 -3.38 -5.30
CA ASP A 42 -15.66 -3.75 -6.57
C ASP A 42 -15.00 -3.09 -7.79
N LYS A 43 -14.63 -1.80 -7.67
CA LYS A 43 -13.92 -1.03 -8.70
C LYS A 43 -12.54 -1.60 -9.08
N MET A 44 -12.00 -2.55 -8.30
CA MET A 44 -10.71 -3.20 -8.54
C MET A 44 -10.83 -4.59 -9.16
N LYS A 45 -12.00 -5.25 -9.13
CA LYS A 45 -12.14 -6.68 -9.46
C LYS A 45 -11.85 -7.01 -10.92
N GLU A 46 -12.07 -6.05 -11.81
CA GLU A 46 -11.88 -6.20 -13.27
C GLU A 46 -10.62 -5.49 -13.78
N LEU A 47 -9.75 -5.01 -12.89
CA LEU A 47 -8.51 -4.36 -13.29
C LEU A 47 -7.50 -5.39 -13.80
N ASP A 48 -6.57 -4.91 -14.62
CA ASP A 48 -5.42 -5.70 -15.04
C ASP A 48 -4.35 -5.71 -13.93
N PHE A 49 -3.86 -6.88 -13.55
CA PHE A 49 -2.86 -7.03 -12.51
C PHE A 49 -1.69 -7.89 -12.97
N LYS A 50 -0.50 -7.39 -12.74
CA LYS A 50 0.68 -8.26 -12.66
C LYS A 50 0.68 -8.97 -11.31
N SER A 51 1.18 -10.20 -11.31
CA SER A 51 1.11 -11.07 -10.15
C SER A 51 2.48 -11.55 -9.67
N VAL A 52 2.51 -11.91 -8.40
CA VAL A 52 3.62 -12.59 -7.73
C VAL A 52 3.06 -13.86 -7.12
N TYR A 53 3.59 -15.02 -7.50
CA TYR A 53 3.08 -16.32 -7.05
C TYR A 53 1.57 -16.50 -7.27
N GLY A 54 1.04 -15.95 -8.36
CA GLY A 54 -0.40 -15.95 -8.67
C GLY A 54 -1.23 -14.92 -7.90
N LEU A 55 -0.62 -14.13 -7.01
CA LEU A 55 -1.31 -13.11 -6.22
C LEU A 55 -1.23 -11.73 -6.90
N PRO A 56 -2.35 -11.01 -7.12
CA PRO A 56 -2.35 -9.69 -7.74
C PRO A 56 -1.55 -8.66 -6.94
N VAL A 57 -0.57 -7.98 -7.56
CA VAL A 57 0.20 -6.90 -6.92
C VAL A 57 -0.62 -5.61 -7.00
N ILE A 58 -1.04 -5.10 -5.83
CA ILE A 58 -1.94 -3.94 -5.76
C ILE A 58 -1.22 -2.64 -5.41
N TYR A 59 -0.07 -2.73 -4.73
CA TYR A 59 0.67 -1.56 -4.24
C TYR A 59 2.15 -1.86 -4.03
N VAL A 60 2.99 -0.85 -4.23
CA VAL A 60 4.43 -0.83 -3.91
C VAL A 60 4.72 0.36 -3.02
N GLY A 61 5.60 0.17 -2.04
CA GLY A 61 6.09 1.26 -1.19
C GLY A 61 7.49 1.01 -0.67
N ILE A 62 8.01 2.00 0.05
CA ILE A 62 9.35 1.97 0.64
C ILE A 62 9.38 2.56 2.03
N ALA A 63 10.34 2.20 2.87
CA ALA A 63 10.66 2.87 4.13
C ALA A 63 12.10 3.42 4.10
N GLY A 64 12.35 4.56 4.74
CA GLY A 64 13.70 5.14 4.79
C GLY A 64 14.02 6.17 3.71
N ARG A 65 13.01 6.82 3.11
CA ARG A 65 13.26 8.06 2.34
C ARG A 65 13.93 9.11 3.24
N PRO A 66 14.97 9.84 2.78
CA PRO A 66 15.65 10.85 3.61
C PRO A 66 14.72 11.90 4.23
N THR A 67 13.67 12.29 3.51
CA THR A 67 12.67 13.27 3.94
C THR A 67 11.57 12.71 4.85
N SER A 68 11.53 11.39 5.07
CA SER A 68 10.50 10.74 5.88
C SER A 68 10.89 10.68 7.35
N LYS A 69 9.95 11.03 8.25
CA LYS A 69 10.09 10.80 9.69
C LYS A 69 10.07 9.30 10.04
N VAL A 70 9.40 8.48 9.23
CA VAL A 70 9.34 7.02 9.40
C VAL A 70 10.41 6.39 8.52
N LYS A 71 11.41 5.78 9.16
CA LYS A 71 12.61 5.28 8.48
C LYS A 71 12.70 3.76 8.32
N SER A 72 11.85 2.98 8.99
CA SER A 72 11.91 1.52 8.95
C SER A 72 10.66 0.84 8.40
N LEU A 73 10.85 -0.32 7.76
CA LEU A 73 9.77 -1.20 7.29
C LEU A 73 8.83 -1.57 8.44
N ARG A 74 9.38 -1.96 9.59
CA ARG A 74 8.59 -2.22 10.80
C ARG A 74 7.69 -1.05 11.21
N MET A 75 8.22 0.16 11.31
CA MET A 75 7.41 1.31 11.69
C MET A 75 6.41 1.71 10.59
N ARG A 76 6.75 1.51 9.32
CA ARG A 76 5.88 1.89 8.21
C ARG A 76 4.74 0.89 8.03
N ASP A 77 5.07 -0.38 7.87
CA ASP A 77 4.14 -1.40 7.38
C ASP A 77 3.32 -1.97 8.50
N TYR A 78 3.96 -2.35 9.61
CA TYR A 78 3.23 -2.79 10.79
C TYR A 78 2.43 -1.63 11.40
N LYS A 79 3.10 -0.55 11.84
CA LYS A 79 2.42 0.49 12.64
C LYS A 79 1.52 1.42 11.84
N ASN A 80 1.79 1.69 10.55
CA ASN A 80 0.95 2.61 9.77
C ASN A 80 -0.02 1.89 8.83
N HIS A 81 0.41 0.86 8.10
CA HIS A 81 -0.48 0.19 7.13
C HIS A 81 -1.47 -0.76 7.83
N PHE A 82 -0.96 -1.74 8.60
CA PHE A 82 -1.79 -2.80 9.17
C PHE A 82 -2.42 -2.46 10.53
N TYR A 83 -1.85 -1.49 11.26
CA TYR A 83 -2.33 -1.10 12.60
C TYR A 83 -2.52 0.43 12.78
N GLY A 84 -2.44 1.19 11.69
CA GLY A 84 -2.56 2.65 11.70
C GLY A 84 -3.87 3.15 11.14
N THR A 85 -3.88 4.43 10.73
CA THR A 85 -5.03 5.08 10.11
C THR A 85 -4.69 5.64 8.73
N ALA A 86 -5.71 5.95 7.94
CA ALA A 86 -5.55 6.58 6.64
C ALA A 86 -4.79 7.92 6.71
N ARG A 87 -4.72 8.57 7.89
CA ARG A 87 -3.91 9.78 8.11
C ARG A 87 -2.46 9.63 7.63
N LYS A 88 -1.85 8.47 7.88
CA LYS A 88 -0.41 8.21 7.62
C LYS A 88 -0.17 7.20 6.51
N SER A 89 -1.22 6.60 5.95
CA SER A 89 -1.10 5.51 4.99
C SER A 89 -1.82 5.82 3.70
N THR A 90 -1.03 6.03 2.64
CA THR A 90 -1.53 6.20 1.27
C THR A 90 -2.34 4.99 0.80
N LEU A 91 -1.90 3.78 1.16
CA LEU A 91 -2.63 2.55 0.85
C LEU A 91 -4.01 2.54 1.50
N ARG A 92 -4.09 2.85 2.81
CA ARG A 92 -5.37 2.92 3.53
C ARG A 92 -6.29 3.97 2.92
N LYS A 93 -5.77 5.15 2.56
CA LYS A 93 -6.54 6.18 1.86
C LYS A 93 -7.16 5.63 0.59
N SER A 94 -6.37 4.97 -0.25
CA SER A 94 -6.86 4.41 -1.52
C SER A 94 -7.93 3.34 -1.28
N ILE A 95 -7.68 2.38 -0.39
CA ILE A 95 -8.63 1.27 -0.16
C ILE A 95 -9.91 1.76 0.51
N GLY A 96 -9.83 2.62 1.53
CA GLY A 96 -11.02 3.07 2.25
C GLY A 96 -11.94 3.95 1.39
N VAL A 97 -11.41 4.80 0.49
CA VAL A 97 -12.29 5.54 -0.44
C VAL A 97 -12.93 4.64 -1.49
N LEU A 98 -12.28 3.52 -1.87
CA LEU A 98 -12.86 2.53 -2.76
C LEU A 98 -13.98 1.72 -2.09
N PHE A 99 -13.95 1.59 -0.77
CA PHE A 99 -15.06 1.06 0.03
C PHE A 99 -16.14 2.11 0.34
N GLY A 100 -15.98 3.36 -0.09
CA GLY A 100 -16.93 4.43 0.19
C GLY A 100 -16.93 4.89 1.65
N PHE A 101 -15.85 4.67 2.40
CA PHE A 101 -15.76 5.08 3.79
C PHE A 101 -15.74 6.61 3.94
N GLU A 102 -16.54 7.09 4.90
CA GLU A 102 -16.65 8.50 5.23
C GLU A 102 -15.35 9.06 5.79
N LYS A 103 -14.93 10.23 5.27
CA LYS A 103 -13.67 10.90 5.61
C LYS A 103 -13.89 11.92 6.73
N GLU A 104 -13.07 11.83 7.76
CA GLU A 104 -12.97 12.82 8.83
C GLU A 104 -11.72 13.68 8.62
N TYR A 105 -11.93 14.96 8.28
CA TYR A 105 -10.85 15.92 8.05
C TYR A 105 -10.44 16.60 9.36
N GLU A 106 -9.15 16.77 9.57
CA GLU A 106 -8.63 17.35 10.81
C GLU A 106 -8.85 18.85 10.91
N ASN A 107 -8.63 19.56 9.80
CA ASN A 107 -8.82 21.00 9.68
C ASN A 107 -9.61 21.29 8.40
N LYS A 108 -10.49 22.30 8.44
CA LYS A 108 -11.19 22.82 7.25
C LYS A 108 -10.19 23.38 6.23
N GLU A 109 -9.05 23.88 6.71
CA GLU A 109 -7.96 24.48 5.94
C GLU A 109 -6.97 23.41 5.38
N ASN A 110 -7.36 22.90 4.22
CA ASN A 110 -6.53 22.60 3.05
C ASN A 110 -5.25 21.75 3.15
N ASN A 111 -5.26 20.61 3.85
CA ASN A 111 -4.14 19.67 3.81
C ASN A 111 -4.45 18.26 3.28
N ASN A 112 -5.67 17.97 2.82
CA ASN A 112 -6.11 16.61 2.42
C ASN A 112 -5.70 15.51 3.42
N LYS A 113 -5.53 15.92 4.68
CA LYS A 113 -5.25 15.09 5.84
C LYS A 113 -6.58 14.73 6.45
N TYR A 114 -6.98 13.51 6.19
CA TYR A 114 -8.14 12.88 6.77
C TYR A 114 -7.76 11.48 7.26
N LYS A 115 -8.58 10.98 8.16
CA LYS A 115 -8.72 9.56 8.49
C LYS A 115 -10.16 9.16 8.19
N PHE A 116 -10.49 7.88 8.28
CA PHE A 116 -11.90 7.48 8.30
C PHE A 116 -12.43 7.49 9.74
N SER A 117 -13.75 7.35 9.90
CA SER A 117 -14.36 7.16 11.22
C SER A 117 -13.73 5.97 11.95
N ALA A 118 -13.77 5.98 13.28
CA ALA A 118 -13.15 4.92 14.09
C ALA A 118 -13.64 3.52 13.67
N LYS A 119 -14.95 3.38 13.41
CA LYS A 119 -15.57 2.15 12.89
C LYS A 119 -15.01 1.74 11.53
N HIS A 120 -14.89 2.68 10.58
CA HIS A 120 -14.35 2.39 9.26
C HIS A 120 -12.85 2.07 9.28
N GLU A 121 -12.05 2.71 10.15
CA GLU A 121 -10.64 2.37 10.32
C GLU A 121 -10.47 0.96 10.93
N GLU A 122 -11.33 0.56 11.86
CA GLU A 122 -11.33 -0.80 12.40
C GLU A 122 -11.70 -1.83 11.33
N GLN A 123 -12.78 -1.60 10.58
CA GLN A 123 -13.18 -2.44 9.45
C GLN A 123 -12.07 -2.56 8.41
N LEU A 124 -11.43 -1.45 8.04
CA LEU A 124 -10.31 -1.43 7.11
C LEU A 124 -9.11 -2.22 7.65
N THR A 125 -8.81 -2.09 8.94
CA THR A 125 -7.73 -2.86 9.59
C THR A 125 -7.97 -4.36 9.51
N GLN A 126 -9.18 -4.82 9.86
CA GLN A 126 -9.51 -6.25 9.79
C GLN A 126 -9.47 -6.75 8.34
N TRP A 127 -10.06 -6.00 7.41
CA TRP A 127 -10.02 -6.35 5.99
C TRP A 127 -8.58 -6.45 5.47
N MET A 128 -7.71 -5.49 5.79
CA MET A 128 -6.32 -5.51 5.34
C MET A 128 -5.54 -6.70 5.89
N LYS A 129 -5.77 -7.10 7.15
CA LYS A 129 -5.10 -8.27 7.74
C LYS A 129 -5.53 -9.56 7.07
N ASN A 130 -6.83 -9.71 6.85
CA ASN A 130 -7.41 -10.93 6.32
C ASN A 130 -7.07 -11.12 4.84
N ASN A 131 -6.96 -10.03 4.07
CA ASN A 131 -6.92 -10.10 2.61
C ASN A 131 -5.57 -9.77 1.97
N LEU A 132 -4.60 -9.24 2.71
CA LEU A 132 -3.32 -8.81 2.15
C LEU A 132 -2.15 -9.69 2.58
N ILE A 133 -1.16 -9.78 1.69
CA ILE A 133 0.18 -10.28 1.99
C ILE A 133 1.19 -9.25 1.53
N MET A 134 2.29 -9.12 2.26
CA MET A 134 3.39 -8.23 1.91
C MET A 134 4.65 -9.02 1.62
N HIS A 135 5.35 -8.65 0.56
CA HIS A 135 6.73 -9.08 0.30
C HIS A 135 7.68 -7.91 0.52
N PHE A 136 8.85 -8.14 1.10
CA PHE A 136 9.74 -7.05 1.54
C PHE A 136 11.22 -7.37 1.41
N VAL A 137 12.04 -6.33 1.25
CA VAL A 137 13.50 -6.45 1.30
C VAL A 137 14.10 -5.30 2.08
N LYS A 138 15.10 -5.60 2.90
CA LYS A 138 15.93 -4.58 3.54
C LYS A 138 16.90 -4.03 2.51
N ILE A 139 16.89 -2.71 2.31
CA ILE A 139 17.83 -2.05 1.41
C ILE A 139 17.96 -0.57 1.81
N ASP A 140 19.18 -0.08 1.82
CA ASP A 140 19.47 1.34 1.99
C ASP A 140 19.17 2.10 0.70
N ASN A 141 18.60 3.30 0.80
CA ASN A 141 18.19 4.12 -0.34
C ASN A 141 17.25 3.41 -1.34
N PRO A 142 16.07 2.95 -0.90
CA PRO A 142 15.16 2.09 -1.69
C PRO A 142 14.48 2.77 -2.90
N MET A 143 14.78 4.03 -3.19
CA MET A 143 14.03 4.87 -4.16
C MET A 143 14.15 4.37 -5.60
N GLU A 144 15.35 4.00 -6.04
CA GLU A 144 15.55 3.44 -7.39
C GLU A 144 14.85 2.09 -7.53
N PHE A 145 14.87 1.29 -6.46
CA PHE A 145 14.22 -0.01 -6.45
C PHE A 145 12.68 0.11 -6.42
N GLU A 146 12.13 1.13 -5.76
CA GLU A 146 10.70 1.47 -5.84
C GLU A 146 10.24 1.72 -7.27
N ILE A 147 10.99 2.56 -8.01
CA ILE A 147 10.68 2.89 -9.40
C ILE A 147 10.76 1.62 -10.26
N PHE A 148 11.78 0.80 -10.05
CA PHE A 148 11.90 -0.50 -10.71
C PHE A 148 10.67 -1.38 -10.44
N LEU A 149 10.23 -1.52 -9.18
CA LEU A 149 9.05 -2.33 -8.82
C LEU A 149 7.75 -1.75 -9.42
N ILE A 150 7.55 -0.43 -9.39
CA ILE A 150 6.37 0.22 -9.97
C ILE A 150 6.32 -0.01 -11.48
N ASN A 151 7.43 0.15 -12.19
CA ASN A 151 7.47 -0.11 -13.64
C ASN A 151 7.31 -1.60 -13.95
N THR A 152 7.81 -2.47 -13.08
CA THR A 152 7.72 -3.93 -13.27
C THR A 152 6.30 -4.42 -13.07
N TYR A 153 5.62 -4.02 -11.99
CA TYR A 153 4.32 -4.57 -11.56
C TYR A 153 3.13 -3.67 -11.85
N GLU A 154 3.35 -2.41 -12.22
CA GLU A 154 2.32 -1.43 -12.60
C GLU A 154 1.12 -1.34 -11.62
N PRO A 155 1.36 -1.36 -10.29
CA PRO A 155 0.29 -1.54 -9.30
C PRO A 155 -0.76 -0.42 -9.38
N PRO A 156 -2.07 -0.74 -9.44
CA PRO A 156 -3.12 0.24 -9.66
C PRO A 156 -3.28 1.24 -8.50
N LEU A 157 -2.83 0.92 -7.28
CA LEU A 157 -2.94 1.85 -6.15
C LEU A 157 -1.76 2.83 -6.03
N ASN A 158 -0.70 2.68 -6.84
CA ASN A 158 0.38 3.65 -6.93
C ASN A 158 -0.01 4.76 -7.90
N LEU A 159 -0.55 5.86 -7.37
CA LEU A 159 -0.94 7.04 -8.17
C LEU A 159 0.26 7.89 -8.61
N LYS A 160 1.32 7.91 -7.80
CA LYS A 160 2.54 8.65 -8.09
C LYS A 160 3.54 7.72 -8.77
N ASP A 161 4.30 8.25 -9.72
CA ASP A 161 5.41 7.60 -10.42
C ASP A 161 5.00 6.41 -11.33
N ASN A 162 3.78 5.89 -11.21
CA ASN A 162 3.22 4.91 -12.14
C ASN A 162 2.76 5.58 -13.45
N LYS A 163 3.55 5.39 -14.51
CA LYS A 163 3.32 5.93 -15.86
C LYS A 163 2.72 4.91 -16.84
N SER A 164 2.29 3.75 -16.36
CA SER A 164 1.69 2.71 -17.19
C SER A 164 0.40 3.17 -17.86
N ASN A 165 0.09 2.66 -19.05
CA ASN A 165 -1.24 2.83 -19.64
C ASN A 165 -2.28 1.89 -18.99
N ALA A 166 -1.84 0.77 -18.41
CA ALA A 166 -2.72 -0.15 -17.69
C ALA A 166 -3.39 0.59 -16.53
N ASN A 167 -4.70 0.43 -16.35
CA ASN A 167 -5.48 1.04 -15.26
C ASN A 167 -5.37 2.57 -15.14
N GLU A 168 -4.99 3.30 -16.20
CA GLU A 168 -4.77 4.76 -16.13
C GLU A 168 -6.06 5.51 -15.74
N THR A 169 -7.20 5.15 -16.36
CA THR A 169 -8.52 5.71 -16.04
C THR A 169 -8.86 5.48 -14.56
N PHE A 170 -8.68 4.26 -14.07
CA PHE A 170 -8.89 3.92 -12.66
C PHE A 170 -8.01 4.79 -11.73
N ARG A 171 -6.72 4.97 -12.05
CA ARG A 171 -5.83 5.81 -11.24
C ARG A 171 -6.28 7.28 -11.20
N LYS A 172 -6.77 7.82 -12.33
CA LYS A 172 -7.32 9.18 -12.39
C LYS A 172 -8.56 9.30 -11.49
N GLU A 173 -9.48 8.34 -11.57
CA GLU A 173 -10.68 8.30 -10.71
C GLU A 173 -10.33 8.16 -9.23
N LEU A 174 -9.45 7.23 -8.87
CA LEU A 174 -8.99 7.05 -7.50
C LEU A 174 -8.30 8.31 -6.96
N GLY A 175 -7.56 9.03 -7.80
CA GLY A 175 -7.01 10.34 -7.47
C GLY A 175 -8.09 11.34 -7.04
N LYS A 176 -9.17 11.44 -7.82
CA LYS A 176 -10.32 12.30 -7.51
C LYS A 176 -11.01 11.88 -6.21
N LEU A 177 -11.31 10.58 -6.05
CA LEU A 177 -11.94 10.05 -4.84
C LEU A 177 -11.12 10.35 -3.58
N ARG A 178 -9.79 10.39 -3.67
CA ARG A 178 -8.92 10.72 -2.52
C ARG A 178 -8.93 12.19 -2.14
N THR A 179 -9.32 13.09 -3.04
CA THR A 179 -9.29 14.55 -2.85
C THR A 179 -10.66 15.18 -2.71
N GLU A 180 -11.70 14.53 -3.23
CA GLU A 180 -13.11 14.91 -3.07
C GLU A 180 -13.46 15.00 -1.58
N ARG A 181 -14.25 16.02 -1.20
CA ARG A 181 -14.69 16.26 0.18
C ARG A 181 -16.14 15.93 0.33
#